data_AF-A0A380L2Q1-F1
#
_entry.id   AF-A0A380L2Q1-F1
#
_cell.length_a   1.000
_cell.length_b   1.000
_cell.length_c   1.000
_cell.angle_alpha   90.00
_cell.angle_beta   90.00
_cell.angle_gamma   90.00
#
_symmetry.space_group_name_H-M   'P 1'
#
loop_
_entity.id
_entity.type
_entity.pdbx_description
1 polymer ?
#
loop_
_entity_poly.entity_id
_entity_poly.type
_entity_poly.pdbx_seq_one_letter_code
_entity_poly.pdbx_strand_id
1 'polypeptide(L)'
;MLDYQTAPLAGQDQLWFSQGWKEKFALDLPDDTEDWRHTPEEAAKVVVADKELLQSYLRATVALAVDYLRNLSPESLEDIVDRSWTPAVTRGVRLVSSVDDAVMHSGQAVYTARLLAYKG
;
A
#
# COMPACT_ATOMS: atom_id res chain seq x y z
N MET A 1 -1.62 1.04 0.54
CA MET A 1 -0.71 0.43 1.55
C MET A 1 0.77 0.82 1.40
N LEU A 2 1.60 0.20 0.54
CA LEU A 2 3.07 0.40 0.57
C LEU A 2 3.51 1.86 0.45
N ASP A 3 2.91 2.59 -0.49
CA ASP A 3 3.12 4.03 -0.66
C ASP A 3 2.76 4.81 0.62
N TYR A 4 1.52 4.64 1.06
CA TYR A 4 0.94 5.28 2.24
C TYR A 4 1.78 5.08 3.50
N GLN A 5 2.37 3.89 3.68
CA GLN A 5 3.20 3.59 4.85
C GLN A 5 4.67 3.98 4.67
N THR A 6 5.24 3.90 3.47
CA THR A 6 6.69 4.08 3.27
C THR A 6 7.07 5.51 2.92
N ALA A 7 6.28 6.21 2.09
CA ALA A 7 6.61 7.57 1.70
C ALA A 7 6.74 8.52 2.91
N PRO A 8 5.82 8.52 3.90
CA PRO A 8 5.98 9.36 5.08
C PRO A 8 7.20 9.00 5.92
N LEU A 9 7.54 7.70 6.03
CA LEU A 9 8.75 7.26 6.73
C LEU A 9 10.04 7.73 6.04
N ALA A 10 10.01 7.87 4.72
CA ALA A 10 11.07 8.43 3.89
C ALA A 10 11.08 9.97 3.86
N GLY A 11 10.12 10.63 4.53
CA GLY A 11 9.97 12.09 4.48
C GLY A 11 9.53 12.60 3.10
N GLN A 12 8.81 11.77 2.33
CA GLN A 12 8.32 12.09 0.99
C GLN A 12 6.79 12.13 0.97
N ASP A 13 6.24 12.92 0.04
CA ASP A 13 4.82 12.84 -0.29
C ASP A 13 4.54 11.50 -0.98
N GLN A 14 3.39 10.90 -0.65
CA GLN A 14 2.93 9.66 -1.28
C GLN A 14 2.95 9.81 -2.81
N LEU A 15 3.46 8.78 -3.50
CA LEU A 15 3.50 8.74 -4.95
C LEU A 15 2.10 8.96 -5.54
N TRP A 16 1.06 8.46 -4.86
CA TRP A 16 -0.35 8.67 -5.20
C TRP A 16 -0.64 10.10 -5.65
N PHE A 17 -0.13 11.08 -4.89
CA PHE A 17 -0.26 12.50 -5.17
C PHE A 17 0.92 13.05 -5.98
N SER A 18 2.15 12.73 -5.60
CA SER A 18 3.36 13.37 -6.16
C SER A 18 3.69 12.93 -7.59
N GLN A 19 3.19 11.78 -8.04
CA GLN A 19 3.40 11.24 -9.39
C GLN A 19 2.10 11.13 -10.22
N GLY A 20 1.03 11.77 -9.76
CA GLY A 20 -0.26 11.86 -10.43
C GLY A 20 -0.95 10.50 -10.65
N TRP A 21 -0.77 9.54 -9.72
CA TRP A 21 -1.48 8.26 -9.82
C TRP A 21 -2.97 8.43 -9.54
N LYS A 22 -3.34 9.35 -8.64
CA LYS A 22 -4.72 9.77 -8.44
C LYS A 22 -5.43 10.04 -9.77
N GLU A 23 -4.89 10.91 -10.60
CA GLU A 23 -5.50 11.30 -11.87
C GLU A 23 -5.49 10.15 -12.89
N LYS A 24 -4.47 9.29 -12.87
CA LYS A 24 -4.39 8.12 -13.76
C LYS A 24 -5.42 7.06 -13.41
N PHE A 25 -5.69 6.85 -12.11
CA PHE A 25 -6.68 5.90 -11.62
C PHE A 25 -8.11 6.46 -11.71
N ALA A 26 -8.29 7.75 -11.43
CA ALA A 26 -9.58 8.45 -11.53
C ALA A 26 -10.74 7.69 -10.86
N LEU A 27 -10.51 7.16 -9.65
CA LEU A 27 -11.51 6.38 -8.92
C LEU A 27 -12.68 7.27 -8.49
N ASP A 28 -13.90 6.71 -8.47
CA ASP A 28 -15.09 7.36 -7.89
C ASP A 28 -15.10 7.25 -6.35
N LEU A 29 -13.98 7.61 -5.73
CA LEU A 29 -13.75 7.59 -4.30
C LEU A 29 -13.02 8.88 -3.88
N PRO A 30 -13.18 9.33 -2.62
CA PRO A 30 -12.35 10.39 -2.07
C PRO A 30 -10.86 10.03 -2.16
N ASP A 31 -10.00 11.02 -2.37
CA ASP A 31 -8.55 10.80 -2.49
C ASP A 31 -7.91 10.27 -1.20
N ASP A 32 -8.53 10.60 -0.06
CA ASP A 32 -8.16 10.20 1.30
C ASP A 32 -9.02 9.04 1.81
N THR A 33 -9.63 8.27 0.89
CA THR A 33 -10.43 7.10 1.25
C THR A 33 -9.61 6.11 2.09
N GLU A 34 -10.22 5.62 3.16
CA GLU A 34 -9.59 4.68 4.09
C GLU A 34 -9.85 3.24 3.64
N ASP A 35 -8.97 2.70 2.80
CA ASP A 35 -9.09 1.37 2.19
C ASP A 35 -9.21 0.23 3.21
N TRP A 36 -8.59 0.36 4.40
CA TRP A 36 -8.71 -0.61 5.49
C TRP A 36 -10.12 -0.73 6.11
N ARG A 37 -11.05 0.17 5.76
CA ARG A 37 -12.44 0.14 6.27
C ARG A 37 -13.50 0.27 5.17
N HIS A 38 -13.15 0.01 3.91
CA HIS A 38 -14.11 0.07 2.80
C HIS A 38 -15.33 -0.83 3.04
N THR A 39 -16.52 -0.33 2.72
CA THR A 39 -17.70 -1.19 2.51
C THR A 39 -17.56 -1.97 1.20
N PRO A 40 -18.37 -3.04 0.99
CA PRO A 40 -18.38 -3.75 -0.29
C PRO A 40 -18.69 -2.83 -1.49
N GLU A 41 -19.56 -1.84 -1.31
CA GLU A 41 -19.91 -0.86 -2.33
C GLU A 41 -18.74 0.08 -2.66
N GLU A 42 -17.96 0.50 -1.66
CA GLU A 42 -16.75 1.30 -1.86
C GLU A 42 -15.66 0.50 -2.58
N ALA A 43 -15.40 -0.74 -2.12
CA ALA A 43 -14.43 -1.62 -2.76
C ALA A 43 -14.78 -1.91 -4.23
N ALA A 44 -16.07 -2.03 -4.56
CA ALA A 44 -16.55 -2.23 -5.92
C ALA A 44 -16.26 -1.06 -6.87
N LYS A 45 -15.95 0.14 -6.34
CA LYS A 45 -15.54 1.30 -7.15
C LYS A 45 -14.06 1.27 -7.56
N VAL A 46 -13.25 0.39 -6.96
CA VAL A 46 -11.84 0.25 -7.29
C VAL A 46 -11.69 -0.61 -8.55
N VAL A 47 -11.93 0.01 -9.69
CA VAL A 47 -11.86 -0.63 -11.01
C VAL A 47 -10.90 0.11 -11.92
N VAL A 48 -10.19 -0.65 -12.76
CA VAL A 48 -9.30 -0.10 -13.79
C VAL A 48 -9.69 -0.68 -15.15
N ALA A 49 -9.56 0.13 -16.21
CA ALA A 49 -9.72 -0.34 -17.58
C ALA A 49 -8.48 -1.07 -18.10
N ASP A 50 -7.29 -0.66 -17.65
CA ASP A 50 -6.01 -1.21 -18.06
C ASP A 50 -5.26 -1.83 -16.86
N LYS A 51 -4.89 -3.10 -16.99
CA LYS A 51 -4.13 -3.82 -15.96
C LYS A 51 -2.70 -3.30 -15.82
N GLU A 52 -2.14 -2.68 -16.86
CA GLU A 52 -0.80 -2.12 -16.81
C GLU A 52 -0.71 -0.95 -15.81
N LEU A 53 -1.81 -0.25 -15.59
CA LEU A 53 -1.91 0.81 -14.57
C LEU A 53 -1.66 0.27 -13.16
N LEU A 54 -2.32 -0.84 -12.79
CA LEU A 54 -2.11 -1.51 -11.49
C LEU A 54 -0.67 -1.96 -11.32
N GLN A 55 -0.11 -2.62 -12.35
CA GLN A 55 1.25 -3.13 -12.30
C GLN A 55 2.28 -2.00 -12.20
N SER A 56 2.07 -0.90 -12.92
CA SER A 56 2.97 0.24 -12.90
C SER A 56 2.98 0.93 -11.55
N TYR A 57 1.82 1.12 -10.93
CA TYR A 57 1.75 1.71 -9.59
C TYR A 57 2.36 0.76 -8.53
N LEU A 58 2.06 -0.54 -8.60
CA LEU A 58 2.69 -1.52 -7.71
C LEU A 58 4.22 -1.52 -7.85
N ARG A 59 4.76 -1.50 -9.08
CA ARG A 59 6.22 -1.44 -9.29
C ARG A 59 6.82 -0.15 -8.72
N ALA A 60 6.18 0.99 -8.92
CA ALA A 60 6.67 2.27 -8.40
C ALA A 60 6.73 2.27 -6.86
N THR A 61 5.68 1.79 -6.21
CA THR A 61 5.59 1.76 -4.73
C THR A 61 6.51 0.72 -4.11
N VAL A 62 6.69 -0.45 -4.75
CA VAL A 62 7.70 -1.44 -4.35
C VAL A 62 9.11 -0.89 -4.55
N ALA A 63 9.39 -0.18 -5.64
CA ALA A 63 10.70 0.43 -5.87
C ALA A 63 11.05 1.46 -4.78
N LEU A 64 10.10 2.32 -4.41
CA LEU A 64 10.24 3.24 -3.29
C LEU A 64 10.54 2.49 -1.98
N ALA A 65 9.76 1.46 -1.66
CA ALA A 65 9.95 0.70 -0.43
C ALA A 65 11.31 -0.02 -0.37
N VAL A 66 11.75 -0.61 -1.49
CA VAL A 66 13.05 -1.29 -1.59
C VAL A 66 14.20 -0.29 -1.46
N ASP A 67 14.12 0.87 -2.12
CA ASP A 67 15.13 1.91 -2.03
C ASP A 67 15.22 2.47 -0.59
N TYR A 68 14.07 2.72 0.03
CA TYR A 68 14.01 3.15 1.42
C TYR A 68 14.68 2.16 2.37
N LEU A 69 14.34 0.87 2.26
CA LEU A 69 14.91 -0.20 3.08
C LEU A 69 16.43 -0.34 2.91
N ARG A 70 16.96 -0.17 1.69
CA ARG A 70 18.40 -0.29 1.40
C ARG A 70 19.24 0.80 2.05
N ASN A 71 18.66 1.98 2.25
CA ASN A 71 19.37 3.14 2.77
C ASN A 71 19.13 3.35 4.28
N LEU A 72 18.37 2.45 4.92
CA LEU A 72 17.99 2.59 6.32
C LEU A 72 19.08 2.04 7.25
N SER A 73 19.44 2.81 8.28
CA SER A 73 20.37 2.32 9.31
C SER A 73 19.63 1.43 10.32
N PRO A 74 20.27 0.38 10.88
CA PRO A 74 19.64 -0.47 11.89
C PRO A 74 19.11 0.29 13.11
N GLU A 75 19.81 1.34 13.54
CA GLU A 75 19.45 2.13 14.71
C GLU A 75 18.13 2.89 14.51
N SER A 76 17.85 3.35 13.28
CA SER A 76 16.62 4.07 12.95
C SER A 76 15.35 3.20 13.01
N LEU A 77 15.49 1.88 13.10
CA LEU A 77 14.36 0.96 13.26
C LEU A 77 13.63 1.14 14.60
N GLU A 78 14.33 1.65 15.62
CA GLU A 78 13.78 1.89 16.97
C GLU A 78 13.03 3.23 17.08
N ASP A 79 13.09 4.08 16.04
CA ASP A 79 12.38 5.36 16.04
C ASP A 79 10.88 5.16 16.23
N ILE A 80 10.27 5.88 17.17
CA ILE A 80 8.82 5.89 17.34
C ILE A 80 8.18 6.70 16.21
N VAL A 81 7.40 6.05 15.36
CA VAL A 81 6.73 6.66 14.20
C VAL A 81 5.24 6.89 14.42
N ASP A 82 4.65 6.23 15.41
CA ASP A 82 3.25 6.43 15.77
C ASP A 82 3.02 6.16 17.28
N ARG A 83 2.56 7.21 17.97
CA ARG A 83 2.29 7.19 19.42
C ARG A 83 0.83 6.88 19.75
N SER A 84 -0.04 6.68 18.75
CA SER A 84 -1.46 6.38 18.96
C SER A 84 -1.74 4.94 19.39
N TRP A 85 -0.71 4.08 19.40
CA TRP A 85 -0.81 2.66 19.78
C TRP A 85 -0.13 2.36 21.12
N THR A 86 -0.53 1.25 21.76
CA THR A 86 0.12 0.70 22.95
C THR A 86 0.50 -0.77 22.72
N PRO A 87 1.80 -1.12 22.65
CA PRO A 87 2.96 -0.22 22.65
C PRO A 87 2.99 0.70 21.43
N ALA A 88 3.71 1.83 21.54
CA ALA A 88 3.90 2.75 20.42
C ALA A 88 4.60 2.04 19.25
N VAL A 89 4.22 2.38 18.03
CA VAL A 89 4.76 1.73 16.83
C VAL A 89 6.13 2.31 16.50
N THR A 90 7.14 1.45 16.44
CA THR A 90 8.45 1.81 15.92
C THR A 90 8.50 1.71 14.40
N ARG A 91 9.48 2.36 13.77
CA ARG A 91 9.71 2.26 12.33
C ARG A 91 9.87 0.81 11.87
N GLY A 92 10.62 0.01 12.63
CA GLY A 92 10.80 -1.42 12.35
C GLY A 92 9.48 -2.19 12.37
N VAL A 93 8.63 -1.98 13.39
CA VAL A 93 7.30 -2.58 13.43
C VAL A 93 6.47 -2.17 12.22
N ARG A 94 6.45 -0.88 11.87
CA ARG A 94 5.70 -0.38 10.72
C ARG A 94 6.14 -1.03 9.39
N LEU A 95 7.45 -1.19 9.20
CA LEU A 95 8.01 -1.81 8.00
C LEU A 95 7.66 -3.29 7.92
N VAL A 96 7.78 -4.03 9.03
CA VAL A 96 7.35 -5.43 9.11
C VAL A 96 5.87 -5.56 8.78
N SER A 97 5.00 -4.75 9.39
CA SER A 97 3.57 -4.75 9.10
C SER A 97 3.27 -4.46 7.64
N SER A 98 3.98 -3.52 7.01
CA SER A 98 3.76 -3.18 5.60
C SER A 98 4.15 -4.30 4.64
N VAL A 99 5.21 -5.06 4.96
CA VAL A 99 5.63 -6.23 4.17
C VAL A 99 4.67 -7.40 4.37
N ASP A 100 4.32 -7.68 5.63
CA ASP A 100 3.35 -8.73 5.98
C ASP A 100 2.02 -8.53 5.25
N ASP A 101 1.50 -7.31 5.30
CA ASP A 101 0.24 -6.93 4.66
C ASP A 101 0.30 -7.13 3.12
N ALA A 102 1.39 -6.71 2.47
CA ALA A 102 1.58 -6.91 1.04
C ALA A 102 1.64 -8.41 0.65
N VAL A 103 2.34 -9.22 1.44
CA VAL A 103 2.44 -10.68 1.22
C VAL A 103 1.09 -11.35 1.45
N MET A 104 0.37 -10.99 2.51
CA MET A 104 -0.93 -11.55 2.85
C MET A 104 -1.95 -11.30 1.72
N HIS A 105 -2.05 -10.06 1.22
CA HIS A 105 -2.93 -9.72 0.10
C HIS A 105 -2.52 -10.42 -1.21
N SER A 106 -1.23 -10.71 -1.43
CA SER A 106 -0.81 -11.49 -2.60
C SER A 106 -1.42 -12.90 -2.61
N GLY A 107 -1.56 -13.53 -1.43
CA GLY A 107 -2.24 -14.81 -1.28
C GLY A 107 -3.74 -14.72 -1.53
N GLN A 108 -4.39 -13.66 -1.02
CA GLN A 108 -5.81 -13.40 -1.27
C GLN A 108 -6.11 -13.16 -2.76
N ALA A 109 -5.22 -12.49 -3.48
CA ALA A 109 -5.35 -12.29 -4.92
C ALA A 109 -5.36 -13.63 -5.69
N VAL A 110 -4.50 -14.58 -5.30
CA VAL A 110 -4.50 -15.94 -5.88
C VAL A 110 -5.81 -16.66 -5.59
N TYR A 111 -6.31 -16.58 -4.35
CA TYR A 111 -7.58 -17.22 -3.98
C TYR A 111 -8.75 -16.63 -4.78
N THR A 112 -8.81 -15.30 -4.88
CA THR A 112 -9.83 -14.56 -5.65
C THR A 112 -9.78 -14.94 -7.13
N ALA A 113 -8.59 -14.98 -7.73
CA ALA A 113 -8.42 -15.38 -9.13
C ALA A 113 -8.94 -16.81 -9.39
N ARG A 114 -8.71 -17.74 -8.45
CA ARG A 114 -9.22 -19.12 -8.56
C ARG A 114 -10.73 -19.18 -8.47
N LEU A 115 -11.35 -18.43 -7.55
CA LEU A 115 -12.81 -18.38 -7.43
C LEU A 115 -13.45 -17.78 -8.69
N LEU A 116 -12.86 -16.73 -9.27
CA LEU A 116 -13.35 -16.11 -10.50
C LEU A 116 -13.18 -17.02 -11.74
N ALA A 117 -12.11 -17.81 -11.78
CA ALA A 117 -11.86 -18.74 -12.86
C ALA A 117 -12.60 -20.08 -12.71
N TYR A 118 -13.18 -20.34 -11.53
CA TYR A 118 -13.92 -21.56 -11.26
C TYR A 118 -15.18 -21.61 -12.13
N LYS A 119 -15.20 -22.60 -13.03
CA LYS A 119 -16.41 -23.01 -13.74
C LYS A 119 -16.96 -24.18 -12.96
N GLY A 120 -18.05 -23.96 -12.22
CA GLY A 120 -18.79 -25.04 -11.56
C GLY A 120 -19.16 -26.15 -12.53
#